data_AF-A0A1G6D509-F1
#
_entry.id   AF-A0A1G6D509-F1
#
_cell.length_a   1.000
_cell.length_b   1.000
_cell.length_c   1.000
_cell.angle_alpha   90.00
_cell.angle_beta   90.00
_cell.angle_gamma   90.00
#
_symmetry.space_group_name_H-M   'P 1'
#
loop_
_entity.id
_entity.type
_entity.pdbx_description
1 polymer ?
#
loop_
_entity_poly.entity_id
_entity_poly.type
_entity_poly.pdbx_seq_one_letter_code
_entity_poly.pdbx_strand_id
1 'polypeptide(L)'
;MSINDRIFEKINEKGFTQKEFSKLSGIPESTVSDWKRHGKVPSSDKLLKISRTLGISLYELLMDEDELETSGSLEVEQLLTDDEQNIIEIYRAVSAPSKKAIISYFEKLSNMLEDGENHTQRKSNKLSKKQECFETDAELLQKKMLTRKLRKLARLDRVKLDESEHDSKLNLHLFKYLDYVGVEKLDYIKDYLSHIQPFMLTEIRSQEKFDNAICVLDGGYRISVYIKVDATKGEEVIVSFHENNKGGIARASKRAKNLTKVYVFADNIGSHLIGSDSYTIDLFITRGIKTFPISTIAQKYDDEGFLVSLAELEREICNVANQYLEDIYTTDLDFSEVDRFSSMYELSFTSFGQDCLSNISLLIDSSLIQQTTLGRQIADAAIVIYCNSLGITEADKKELLDTLKARFAVNSSRAIPLILQRIEMNLIAEEI
;
A
#
# COMPACT_ATOMS: atom_id res chain seq x y z
N MET A 1 48.20 -15.54 -12.91
CA MET A 1 48.70 -15.55 -11.50
C MET A 1 48.46 -16.92 -10.86
N SER A 2 49.27 -17.44 -9.92
CA SER A 2 48.94 -18.75 -9.30
C SER A 2 47.84 -18.63 -8.24
N ILE A 3 47.07 -19.69 -7.99
CA ILE A 3 46.01 -19.71 -6.96
C ILE A 3 46.53 -19.31 -5.57
N ASN A 4 47.75 -19.71 -5.22
CA ASN A 4 48.35 -19.36 -3.93
C ASN A 4 48.65 -17.86 -3.86
N ASP A 5 49.14 -17.27 -4.95
CA ASP A 5 49.41 -15.84 -5.02
C ASP A 5 48.12 -15.04 -4.83
N ARG A 6 47.01 -15.47 -5.46
CA ARG A 6 45.69 -14.81 -5.30
C ARG A 6 45.17 -14.90 -3.88
N ILE A 7 45.30 -16.07 -3.26
CA ILE A 7 44.89 -16.27 -1.86
C ILE A 7 45.63 -15.26 -0.96
N PHE A 8 46.95 -15.10 -1.13
CA PHE A 8 47.72 -14.17 -0.29
C PHE A 8 47.46 -12.71 -0.63
N GLU A 9 47.22 -12.38 -1.90
CA GLU A 9 46.79 -11.03 -2.30
C GLU A 9 45.46 -10.66 -1.64
N LYS A 10 44.44 -11.52 -1.74
CA LYS A 10 43.13 -11.28 -1.11
C LYS A 10 43.18 -11.27 0.42
N ILE A 11 44.05 -12.07 1.05
CA ILE A 11 44.31 -11.99 2.49
C ILE A 11 44.87 -10.61 2.86
N ASN A 12 45.81 -10.08 2.07
CA ASN A 12 46.43 -8.78 2.30
C ASN A 12 45.46 -7.61 2.01
N GLU A 13 44.68 -7.69 0.93
CA GLU A 13 43.63 -6.69 0.60
C GLU A 13 42.62 -6.54 1.73
N LYS A 14 42.22 -7.66 2.36
CA LYS A 14 41.32 -7.66 3.52
C LYS A 14 42.02 -7.25 4.84
N GLY A 15 43.31 -6.92 4.79
CA GLY A 15 44.09 -6.44 5.92
C GLY A 15 44.44 -7.50 6.96
N PHE A 16 44.32 -8.79 6.63
CA PHE A 16 44.62 -9.86 7.57
C PHE A 16 46.10 -10.23 7.57
N THR A 17 46.67 -10.40 8.76
CA THR A 17 47.94 -11.13 8.89
C THR A 17 47.69 -12.63 8.70
N GLN A 18 48.73 -13.37 8.29
CA GLN A 18 48.65 -14.84 8.14
C GLN A 18 48.14 -15.54 9.43
N LYS A 19 48.54 -15.02 10.59
CA LYS A 19 48.15 -15.54 11.90
C LYS A 19 46.67 -15.28 12.20
N GLU A 20 46.16 -14.09 11.88
CA GLU A 20 44.73 -13.77 12.02
C GLU A 20 43.87 -14.59 11.07
N PHE A 21 44.30 -14.70 9.81
CA PHE A 21 43.64 -15.52 8.82
C PHE A 21 43.56 -17.00 9.23
N SER A 22 44.67 -17.55 9.75
CA SER A 22 44.71 -18.92 10.29
C SER A 22 43.71 -19.12 11.42
N LYS A 23 43.62 -18.15 12.35
CA LYS A 23 42.66 -18.20 13.47
C LYS A 23 41.21 -18.14 13.00
N LEU A 24 40.90 -17.26 12.03
CA LEU A 24 39.53 -17.06 11.53
C LEU A 24 39.05 -18.22 10.65
N SER A 25 39.93 -18.75 9.80
CA SER A 25 39.59 -19.87 8.89
C SER A 25 39.62 -21.25 9.54
N GLY A 26 40.23 -21.36 10.72
CA GLY A 26 40.50 -22.64 11.39
C GLY A 26 41.53 -23.51 10.67
N ILE A 27 42.30 -22.95 9.71
CA ILE A 27 43.37 -23.66 9.00
C ILE A 27 44.68 -23.43 9.76
N PRO A 28 45.46 -24.47 10.11
CA PRO A 28 46.70 -24.29 10.86
C PRO A 28 47.70 -23.37 10.15
N GLU A 29 48.35 -22.47 10.91
CA GLU A 29 49.29 -21.48 10.37
C GLU A 29 50.46 -22.14 9.61
N SER A 30 50.89 -23.33 10.04
CA SER A 30 51.87 -24.17 9.34
C SER A 30 51.40 -24.61 7.95
N THR A 31 50.10 -24.92 7.80
CA THR A 31 49.49 -25.29 6.52
C THR A 31 49.43 -24.09 5.58
N VAL A 32 49.08 -22.91 6.10
CA VAL A 32 49.08 -21.67 5.32
C VAL A 32 50.51 -21.29 4.91
N SER A 33 51.49 -21.47 5.81
CA SER A 33 52.90 -21.24 5.52
C SER A 33 53.45 -22.18 4.45
N ASP A 34 53.01 -23.43 4.43
CA ASP A 34 53.36 -24.42 3.41
C ASP A 34 52.90 -23.99 2.01
N TRP A 35 51.73 -23.37 1.88
CA TRP A 35 51.25 -22.84 0.61
C TRP A 35 52.12 -21.70 0.08
N LYS A 36 52.57 -20.83 0.99
CA LYS A 36 53.45 -19.69 0.68
C LYS A 36 54.87 -20.11 0.33
N ARG A 37 55.45 -21.08 1.04
CA ARG A 37 56.88 -21.45 0.93
C ARG A 37 57.13 -22.61 -0.04
N HIS A 38 56.23 -23.58 -0.08
CA HIS A 38 56.41 -24.83 -0.81
C HIS A 38 55.47 -24.97 -2.01
N GLY A 39 54.65 -23.96 -2.30
CA GLY A 39 53.77 -23.94 -3.46
C GLY A 39 52.70 -25.03 -3.45
N LYS A 40 52.42 -25.65 -2.29
CA LYS A 40 51.36 -26.65 -2.18
C LYS A 40 50.00 -25.98 -2.41
N VAL A 41 49.17 -26.56 -3.27
CA VAL A 41 47.84 -26.04 -3.56
C VAL A 41 46.86 -26.49 -2.46
N PRO A 42 46.02 -25.59 -1.91
CA PRO A 42 44.96 -25.96 -0.97
C PRO A 42 44.01 -26.99 -1.58
N SER A 43 43.58 -27.95 -0.76
CA SER A 43 42.52 -28.89 -1.14
C SER A 43 41.16 -28.18 -1.22
N SER A 44 40.21 -28.79 -1.92
CA SER A 44 38.87 -28.21 -2.17
C SER A 44 38.11 -27.81 -0.90
N ASP A 45 38.21 -28.61 0.16
CA ASP A 45 37.64 -28.30 1.48
C ASP A 45 38.24 -27.04 2.12
N LYS A 46 39.55 -26.80 1.88
CA LYS A 46 40.26 -25.62 2.38
C LYS A 46 39.97 -24.38 1.54
N LEU A 47 39.81 -24.53 0.22
CA LEU A 47 39.39 -23.44 -0.67
C LEU A 47 38.03 -22.85 -0.26
N LEU A 48 37.07 -23.70 0.10
CA LEU A 48 35.76 -23.24 0.62
C LEU A 48 35.88 -22.49 1.95
N LYS A 49 36.76 -22.94 2.86
CA LYS A 49 37.02 -22.23 4.11
C LYS A 49 37.68 -20.87 3.87
N ILE A 50 38.61 -20.80 2.92
CA ILE A 50 39.27 -19.55 2.52
C ILE A 50 38.24 -18.56 1.96
N SER A 51 37.42 -18.99 0.99
CA SER A 51 36.35 -18.17 0.39
C SER A 51 35.40 -17.60 1.45
N ARG A 52 34.91 -18.44 2.38
CA ARG A 52 34.03 -17.98 3.48
C ARG A 52 34.71 -17.01 4.43
N THR A 53 35.98 -17.23 4.75
CA THR A 53 36.72 -16.38 5.69
C THR A 53 37.02 -15.00 5.10
N LEU A 54 37.28 -14.93 3.79
CA LEU A 54 37.58 -13.68 3.09
C LEU A 54 36.32 -12.96 2.58
N GLY A 55 35.15 -13.63 2.61
CA GLY A 55 33.89 -13.08 2.12
C GLY A 55 33.88 -12.87 0.61
N ILE A 56 34.55 -13.74 -0.14
CA ILE A 56 34.66 -13.70 -1.61
C ILE A 56 34.16 -15.01 -2.21
N SER A 57 33.71 -14.99 -3.47
CA SER A 57 33.24 -16.21 -4.13
C SER A 57 34.40 -17.17 -4.46
N LEU A 58 34.11 -18.46 -4.62
CA LEU A 58 35.13 -19.42 -5.05
C LEU A 58 35.61 -19.12 -6.48
N TYR A 59 34.74 -18.54 -7.32
CA TYR A 59 35.09 -18.10 -8.67
C TYR A 59 36.10 -16.95 -8.65
N GLU A 60 35.88 -15.95 -7.80
CA GLU A 60 36.80 -14.84 -7.58
C GLU A 60 38.17 -15.31 -7.04
N LEU A 61 38.18 -16.44 -6.31
CA LEU A 61 39.41 -17.05 -5.82
C LEU A 61 40.15 -17.89 -6.89
N LEU A 62 39.44 -18.43 -7.89
CA LEU A 62 39.95 -19.42 -8.84
C LEU A 62 40.21 -18.89 -10.26
N MET A 63 39.57 -17.80 -10.69
CA MET A 63 39.67 -17.25 -12.05
C MET A 63 40.68 -16.08 -12.11
N ASP A 64 41.40 -15.92 -13.22
CA ASP A 64 42.34 -14.79 -13.43
C ASP A 64 41.57 -13.51 -13.79
N GLU A 65 42.10 -12.32 -13.46
CA GLU A 65 41.45 -11.02 -13.75
C GLU A 65 41.19 -10.82 -15.26
N ASP A 66 42.08 -11.31 -16.13
CA ASP A 66 41.89 -11.29 -17.58
C ASP A 66 40.75 -12.21 -18.06
N GLU A 67 40.43 -13.29 -17.32
CA GLU A 67 39.30 -14.18 -17.61
C GLU A 67 37.97 -13.60 -17.08
N LEU A 68 38.01 -12.80 -16.00
CA LEU A 68 36.85 -12.10 -15.45
C LEU A 68 36.37 -10.94 -16.34
N GLU A 69 37.28 -10.23 -17.03
CA GLU A 69 36.93 -9.17 -17.97
C GLU A 69 36.37 -9.69 -19.31
N THR A 70 36.81 -10.87 -19.74
CA THR A 70 36.34 -11.51 -20.99
C THR A 70 34.97 -12.19 -20.82
N SER A 71 34.61 -12.56 -19.59
CA SER A 71 33.34 -13.20 -19.21
C SER A 71 32.26 -12.18 -18.79
N GLY A 72 32.33 -10.98 -19.38
CA GLY A 72 31.50 -9.83 -19.05
C GLY A 72 30.06 -10.18 -18.69
N SER A 73 29.69 -9.85 -17.46
CA SER A 73 28.31 -9.69 -16.98
C SER A 73 27.37 -10.91 -16.94
N LEU A 74 27.84 -12.16 -17.02
CA LEU A 74 26.94 -13.32 -17.15
C LEU A 74 26.99 -14.43 -16.09
N GLU A 75 27.84 -14.40 -15.05
CA GLU A 75 28.02 -15.61 -14.21
C GLU A 75 27.97 -15.41 -12.68
N VAL A 76 27.57 -14.24 -12.19
CA VAL A 76 27.11 -14.10 -10.77
C VAL A 76 25.72 -14.75 -10.57
N GLU A 77 25.07 -15.18 -11.67
CA GLU A 77 23.71 -15.70 -11.73
C GLU A 77 23.59 -17.23 -11.58
N GLN A 78 24.61 -17.93 -11.04
CA GLN A 78 24.58 -19.40 -10.93
C GLN A 78 24.27 -19.96 -9.53
N LEU A 79 23.90 -19.11 -8.57
CA LEU A 79 23.14 -19.58 -7.40
C LEU A 79 21.68 -19.27 -7.66
N LEU A 80 20.91 -20.31 -7.98
CA LEU A 80 19.45 -20.22 -8.01
C LEU A 80 19.00 -19.66 -6.66
N THR A 81 18.31 -18.53 -6.69
CA THR A 81 17.60 -17.96 -5.54
C THR A 81 16.61 -18.99 -4.98
N ASP A 82 16.20 -18.82 -3.73
CA ASP A 82 15.21 -19.70 -3.11
C ASP A 82 13.92 -19.77 -3.95
N ASP A 83 13.55 -18.67 -4.61
CA ASP A 83 12.41 -18.61 -5.52
C ASP A 83 12.64 -19.41 -6.81
N GLU A 84 13.81 -19.32 -7.43
CA GLU A 84 14.14 -20.10 -8.62
C GLU A 84 14.24 -21.60 -8.33
N GLN A 85 14.77 -21.97 -7.16
CA GLN A 85 14.77 -23.35 -6.68
C GLN A 85 13.34 -23.86 -6.48
N ASN A 86 12.50 -23.06 -5.82
CA ASN A 86 11.09 -23.38 -5.60
C ASN A 86 10.32 -23.54 -6.92
N ILE A 87 10.55 -22.68 -7.92
CA ILE A 87 9.93 -22.81 -9.25
C ILE A 87 10.32 -24.13 -9.92
N ILE A 88 11.60 -24.51 -9.86
CA ILE A 88 12.10 -25.77 -10.42
C ILE A 88 11.49 -26.97 -9.71
N GLU A 89 11.36 -26.93 -8.38
CA GLU A 89 10.74 -27.99 -7.58
C GLU A 89 9.25 -28.16 -7.93
N ILE A 90 8.50 -27.05 -7.96
CA ILE A 90 7.08 -27.05 -8.36
C ILE A 90 6.93 -27.60 -9.77
N TYR A 91 7.75 -27.13 -10.72
CA TYR A 91 7.69 -27.60 -12.10
C TYR A 91 7.95 -29.10 -12.19
N ARG A 92 8.91 -29.65 -11.43
CA ARG A 92 9.21 -31.10 -11.44
C ARG A 92 8.06 -31.93 -10.88
N ALA A 93 7.39 -31.44 -9.83
CA ALA A 93 6.34 -32.14 -9.11
C ALA A 93 4.99 -32.25 -9.86
N VAL A 94 4.73 -31.38 -10.84
CA VAL A 94 3.45 -31.37 -11.57
C VAL A 94 3.38 -32.34 -12.77
N SER A 95 2.15 -32.64 -13.20
CA SER A 95 1.87 -33.55 -14.32
C SER A 95 2.30 -32.98 -15.68
N ALA A 96 2.57 -33.83 -16.66
CA ALA A 96 3.01 -33.40 -18.00
C ALA A 96 2.06 -32.39 -18.69
N PRO A 97 0.72 -32.49 -18.60
CA PRO A 97 -0.18 -31.45 -19.11
C PRO A 97 0.00 -30.10 -18.41
N SER A 98 0.23 -30.12 -17.09
CA SER A 98 0.41 -28.91 -16.28
C SER A 98 1.77 -28.25 -16.55
N LYS A 99 2.83 -29.05 -16.77
CA LYS A 99 4.14 -28.56 -17.24
C LYS A 99 4.01 -27.77 -18.54
N LYS A 100 3.23 -28.30 -19.49
CA LYS A 100 2.97 -27.64 -20.78
C LYS A 100 2.19 -26.33 -20.62
N ALA A 101 1.23 -26.29 -19.69
CA ALA A 101 0.48 -25.07 -19.38
C ALA A 101 1.37 -23.99 -18.74
N ILE A 102 2.28 -24.38 -17.83
CA ILE A 102 3.24 -23.49 -17.18
C ILE A 102 4.20 -22.90 -18.21
N ILE A 103 4.79 -23.71 -19.09
CA ILE A 103 5.66 -23.23 -20.17
C ILE A 103 4.92 -22.24 -21.08
N SER A 104 3.69 -22.56 -21.50
CA SER A 104 2.91 -21.66 -22.36
C SER A 104 2.60 -20.32 -21.68
N TYR A 105 2.44 -20.31 -20.36
CA TYR A 105 2.25 -19.08 -19.59
C TYR A 105 3.53 -18.24 -19.53
N PHE A 106 4.69 -18.88 -19.31
CA PHE A 106 6.00 -18.21 -19.36
C PHE A 106 6.33 -17.65 -20.75
N GLU A 107 6.07 -18.41 -21.82
CA GLU A 107 6.29 -17.95 -23.20
C GLU A 107 5.41 -16.73 -23.54
N LYS A 108 4.15 -16.71 -23.10
CA LYS A 108 3.27 -15.54 -23.28
C LYS A 108 3.78 -14.31 -22.55
N LEU A 109 4.31 -14.49 -21.33
CA LEU A 109 4.91 -13.40 -20.57
C LEU A 109 6.18 -12.88 -21.25
N SER A 110 7.04 -13.77 -21.77
CA SER A 110 8.27 -13.40 -22.49
C SER A 110 7.97 -12.63 -23.77
N ASN A 111 7.02 -13.10 -24.58
CA ASN A 111 6.64 -12.42 -25.82
C ASN A 111 6.04 -11.02 -25.56
N MET A 112 5.31 -10.83 -24.46
CA MET A 112 4.82 -9.51 -24.05
C MET A 112 5.94 -8.55 -23.65
N LEU A 113 7.11 -9.07 -23.24
CA LEU A 113 8.29 -8.27 -22.88
C LEU A 113 9.13 -7.93 -24.11
N GLU A 114 9.31 -8.86 -25.05
CA GLU A 114 10.09 -8.66 -26.28
C GLU A 114 9.43 -7.67 -27.27
N ASP A 115 8.10 -7.63 -27.34
CA ASP A 115 7.36 -6.63 -28.12
C ASP A 115 7.56 -5.19 -27.61
N GLY A 116 8.05 -5.03 -26.36
CA GLY A 116 8.46 -3.75 -25.77
C GLY A 116 9.84 -3.26 -26.23
N GLU A 117 10.74 -4.14 -26.66
CA GLU A 117 12.15 -3.80 -26.92
C GLU A 117 12.42 -3.28 -28.34
N ASN A 118 11.62 -3.68 -29.34
CA ASN A 118 11.81 -3.26 -30.74
C ASN A 118 11.47 -1.77 -31.01
N HIS A 119 10.80 -1.08 -30.08
CA HIS A 119 10.51 0.35 -30.16
C HIS A 119 11.65 1.26 -29.64
N THR A 120 12.76 0.68 -29.14
CA THR A 120 13.75 1.36 -28.31
C THR A 120 14.87 2.06 -29.10
N GLN A 121 15.10 1.73 -30.37
CA GLN A 121 16.24 2.31 -31.13
C GLN A 121 16.02 3.73 -31.69
N ARG A 122 14.79 4.26 -31.72
CA ARG A 122 14.51 5.61 -32.30
C ARG A 122 14.39 6.76 -31.28
N LYS A 123 14.51 6.50 -29.98
CA LYS A 123 14.25 7.48 -28.89
C LYS A 123 15.50 8.05 -28.20
N SER A 124 16.70 7.87 -28.75
CA SER A 124 17.96 8.24 -28.07
C SER A 124 18.22 9.75 -27.89
N ASN A 125 17.43 10.66 -28.46
CA ASN A 125 17.75 12.11 -28.41
C ASN A 125 16.77 12.99 -27.59
N LYS A 126 15.91 12.43 -26.72
CA LYS A 126 14.95 13.24 -25.93
C LYS A 126 14.73 12.81 -24.47
N LEU A 127 15.65 12.04 -23.88
CA LEU A 127 15.58 11.66 -22.45
C LEU A 127 16.48 12.54 -21.59
N SER A 128 15.88 13.50 -20.88
CA SER A 128 16.44 14.00 -19.61
C SER A 128 15.40 14.39 -18.56
N LYS A 129 14.13 14.00 -18.70
CA LYS A 129 13.09 14.47 -17.76
C LYS A 129 11.91 13.54 -17.44
N LYS A 130 12.02 12.23 -17.64
CA LYS A 130 10.88 11.34 -17.39
C LYS A 130 11.26 9.91 -17.02
N GLN A 131 11.63 9.69 -15.77
CA GLN A 131 11.57 8.35 -15.20
C GLN A 131 11.47 8.45 -13.69
N GLU A 132 10.24 8.55 -13.19
CA GLU A 132 9.74 8.18 -11.85
C GLU A 132 8.35 8.79 -11.61
N CYS A 133 7.34 8.46 -12.45
CA CYS A 133 5.93 8.80 -12.20
C CYS A 133 4.96 8.13 -13.19
N PHE A 134 4.10 7.23 -12.69
CA PHE A 134 2.64 7.07 -12.83
C PHE A 134 1.90 7.02 -14.17
N GLU A 135 0.62 6.65 -14.03
CA GLU A 135 -0.54 6.84 -14.92
C GLU A 135 -0.23 7.70 -16.15
N THR A 136 -0.77 7.32 -17.32
CA THR A 136 -0.48 8.03 -18.56
C THR A 136 -0.71 9.54 -18.37
N ASP A 137 0.11 10.41 -19.00
CA ASP A 137 -0.02 11.87 -18.84
C ASP A 137 -1.47 12.37 -19.04
N ALA A 138 -2.22 11.70 -19.91
CA ALA A 138 -3.62 11.96 -20.16
C ALA A 138 -4.51 11.67 -18.95
N GLU A 139 -4.33 10.54 -18.27
CA GLU A 139 -5.05 10.18 -17.04
C GLU A 139 -4.72 11.15 -15.91
N LEU A 140 -3.43 11.47 -15.71
CA LEU A 140 -3.02 12.44 -14.70
C LEU A 140 -3.63 13.82 -14.95
N LEU A 141 -3.60 14.30 -16.20
CA LEU A 141 -4.21 15.57 -16.58
C LEU A 141 -5.71 15.59 -16.28
N GLN A 142 -6.42 14.51 -16.60
CA GLN A 142 -7.85 14.39 -16.29
C GLN A 142 -8.12 14.45 -14.79
N LYS A 143 -7.38 13.68 -13.98
CA LYS A 143 -7.50 13.70 -12.51
C LYS A 143 -7.21 15.08 -11.93
N LYS A 144 -6.18 15.78 -12.42
CA LYS A 144 -5.87 17.16 -12.03
C LYS A 144 -7.05 18.09 -12.33
N MET A 145 -7.62 18.02 -13.53
CA MET A 145 -8.75 18.86 -13.95
C MET A 145 -10.00 18.61 -13.10
N LEU A 146 -10.37 17.34 -12.88
CA LEU A 146 -11.51 16.94 -12.06
C LEU A 146 -11.35 17.42 -10.62
N THR A 147 -10.19 17.18 -10.02
CA THR A 147 -9.87 17.60 -8.66
C THR A 147 -9.98 19.11 -8.51
N ARG A 148 -9.42 19.89 -9.45
CA ARG A 148 -9.53 21.36 -9.44
C ARG A 148 -10.98 21.82 -9.53
N LYS A 149 -11.78 21.19 -10.40
CA LYS A 149 -13.20 21.53 -10.57
C LYS A 149 -13.96 21.28 -9.26
N LEU A 150 -13.78 20.12 -8.63
CA LEU A 150 -14.42 19.76 -7.36
C LEU A 150 -13.99 20.69 -6.20
N ARG A 151 -12.68 20.90 -6.00
CA ARG A 151 -12.16 21.81 -4.97
C ARG A 151 -12.69 23.23 -5.14
N LYS A 152 -12.72 23.72 -6.39
CA LYS A 152 -13.24 25.07 -6.70
C LYS A 152 -14.72 25.18 -6.40
N LEU A 153 -15.53 24.19 -6.77
CA LEU A 153 -16.96 24.17 -6.49
C LEU A 153 -17.23 24.24 -4.97
N ALA A 154 -16.54 23.41 -4.20
CA ALA A 154 -16.66 23.38 -2.75
C ALA A 154 -16.28 24.71 -2.08
N ARG A 155 -15.13 25.29 -2.47
CA ARG A 155 -14.60 26.53 -1.87
C ARG A 155 -15.38 27.79 -2.23
N LEU A 156 -16.18 27.78 -3.30
CA LEU A 156 -16.97 28.93 -3.72
C LEU A 156 -18.32 29.03 -3.00
N ASP A 157 -18.66 28.07 -2.14
CA ASP A 157 -19.91 28.03 -1.37
C ASP A 157 -21.18 28.13 -2.24
N ARG A 158 -21.10 27.58 -3.46
CA ARG A 158 -22.20 27.64 -4.45
C ARG A 158 -22.90 26.30 -4.67
N VAL A 159 -22.60 25.32 -3.84
CA VAL A 159 -23.07 23.94 -4.00
C VAL A 159 -24.21 23.65 -3.02
N LYS A 160 -25.26 22.99 -3.50
CA LYS A 160 -26.35 22.44 -2.67
C LYS A 160 -26.22 20.92 -2.54
N LEU A 161 -26.93 20.33 -1.58
CA LEU A 161 -27.02 18.88 -1.42
C LEU A 161 -28.40 18.38 -1.87
N ASP A 162 -28.42 17.31 -2.67
CA ASP A 162 -29.60 16.52 -2.96
C ASP A 162 -29.60 15.27 -2.07
N GLU A 163 -30.62 15.15 -1.21
CA GLU A 163 -30.82 14.02 -0.31
C GLU A 163 -31.97 13.10 -0.78
N SER A 164 -32.40 13.22 -2.03
CA SER A 164 -33.47 12.40 -2.57
C SER A 164 -33.12 10.91 -2.50
N GLU A 165 -34.04 10.12 -1.95
CA GLU A 165 -33.90 8.68 -1.85
C GLU A 165 -33.98 8.04 -3.25
N HIS A 166 -32.98 7.22 -3.60
CA HIS A 166 -33.03 6.43 -4.83
C HIS A 166 -33.85 5.15 -4.61
N ASP A 167 -34.30 4.49 -5.70
CA ASP A 167 -35.08 3.26 -5.63
C ASP A 167 -34.48 2.16 -4.74
N SER A 168 -33.14 2.08 -4.66
CA SER A 168 -32.45 1.09 -3.83
C SER A 168 -32.43 1.44 -2.35
N LYS A 169 -32.62 2.71 -1.97
CA LYS A 169 -32.46 3.26 -0.61
C LYS A 169 -31.03 3.20 -0.03
N LEU A 170 -30.07 2.75 -0.84
CA LEU A 170 -28.68 2.53 -0.40
C LEU A 170 -27.79 3.75 -0.62
N ASN A 171 -28.32 4.87 -1.14
CA ASN A 171 -27.56 6.10 -1.36
C ASN A 171 -27.42 6.96 -0.10
N LEU A 172 -28.19 6.68 0.96
CA LEU A 172 -28.25 7.53 2.16
C LEU A 172 -27.45 6.97 3.35
N HIS A 173 -26.78 5.82 3.22
CA HIS A 173 -26.13 5.15 4.36
C HIS A 173 -25.01 5.99 4.99
N LEU A 174 -24.24 6.74 4.19
CA LEU A 174 -23.24 7.67 4.74
C LEU A 174 -23.89 8.88 5.41
N PHE A 175 -25.01 9.39 4.88
CA PHE A 175 -25.74 10.49 5.50
C PHE A 175 -26.31 10.10 6.86
N LYS A 176 -26.82 8.87 6.99
CA LYS A 176 -27.25 8.34 8.29
C LYS A 176 -26.10 8.31 9.30
N TYR A 177 -24.89 7.96 8.86
CA TYR A 177 -23.71 8.03 9.72
C TYR A 177 -23.35 9.47 10.09
N LEU A 178 -23.39 10.41 9.15
CA LEU A 178 -23.14 11.84 9.44
C LEU A 178 -24.17 12.41 10.43
N ASP A 179 -25.44 12.04 10.28
CA ASP A 179 -26.51 12.38 11.23
C ASP A 179 -26.20 11.81 12.62
N TYR A 180 -25.79 10.54 12.70
CA TYR A 180 -25.43 9.88 13.96
C TYR A 180 -24.28 10.59 14.70
N VAL A 181 -23.24 11.05 13.99
CA VAL A 181 -22.13 11.79 14.61
C VAL A 181 -22.43 13.28 14.83
N GLY A 182 -23.61 13.76 14.40
CA GLY A 182 -24.04 15.15 14.58
C GLY A 182 -23.31 16.15 13.67
N VAL A 183 -22.91 15.73 12.47
CA VAL A 183 -22.21 16.58 11.50
C VAL A 183 -23.16 17.06 10.40
N GLU A 184 -23.16 18.37 10.12
CA GLU A 184 -23.94 18.93 9.01
C GLU A 184 -23.38 18.44 7.66
N LYS A 185 -24.23 17.81 6.85
CA LYS A 185 -23.84 17.04 5.67
C LYS A 185 -23.24 17.92 4.59
N LEU A 186 -23.85 19.06 4.30
CA LEU A 186 -23.41 19.92 3.20
C LEU A 186 -22.03 20.53 3.50
N ASP A 187 -21.83 21.04 4.70
CA ASP A 187 -20.59 21.60 5.20
C ASP A 187 -19.49 20.55 5.24
N TYR A 188 -19.81 19.34 5.72
CA TYR A 188 -18.88 18.21 5.67
C TYR A 188 -18.46 17.86 4.24
N ILE A 189 -19.40 17.72 3.31
CA ILE A 189 -19.05 17.36 1.93
C ILE A 189 -18.25 18.47 1.25
N LYS A 190 -18.54 19.75 1.54
CA LYS A 190 -17.72 20.87 1.07
C LYS A 190 -16.30 20.75 1.60
N ASP A 191 -16.12 20.52 2.90
CA ASP A 191 -14.78 20.34 3.50
C ASP A 191 -14.04 19.17 2.84
N TYR A 192 -14.70 18.01 2.74
CA TYR A 192 -14.19 16.80 2.10
C TYR A 192 -13.71 17.06 0.65
N LEU A 193 -14.55 17.69 -0.17
CA LEU A 193 -14.23 18.01 -1.56
C LEU A 193 -13.12 19.06 -1.68
N SER A 194 -12.96 19.94 -0.69
CA SER A 194 -11.90 20.95 -0.67
C SER A 194 -10.50 20.36 -0.46
N HIS A 195 -10.43 19.15 0.12
CA HIS A 195 -9.20 18.42 0.44
C HIS A 195 -8.94 17.21 -0.47
N ILE A 196 -9.85 16.88 -1.39
CA ILE A 196 -9.68 15.74 -2.30
C ILE A 196 -8.44 15.89 -3.18
N GLN A 197 -7.59 14.87 -3.31
CA GLN A 197 -6.34 14.93 -4.08
C GLN A 197 -6.43 14.17 -5.41
N PRO A 198 -5.64 14.50 -6.44
CA PRO A 198 -5.73 13.84 -7.76
C PRO A 198 -5.58 12.33 -7.71
N PHE A 199 -4.64 11.82 -6.92
CA PHE A 199 -4.39 10.38 -6.82
C PHE A 199 -5.55 9.58 -6.23
N MET A 200 -6.45 10.24 -5.50
CA MET A 200 -7.60 9.59 -4.86
C MET A 200 -8.73 9.33 -5.86
N LEU A 201 -8.77 10.06 -6.98
CA LEU A 201 -9.91 10.07 -7.88
C LEU A 201 -9.78 9.10 -9.05
N THR A 202 -10.90 8.49 -9.42
CA THR A 202 -11.09 7.77 -10.69
C THR A 202 -12.41 8.21 -11.33
N GLU A 203 -12.38 8.57 -12.62
CA GLU A 203 -13.54 9.04 -13.36
C GLU A 203 -14.48 7.88 -13.77
N ILE A 204 -15.80 8.09 -13.74
CA ILE A 204 -16.81 7.13 -14.22
C ILE A 204 -17.71 7.78 -15.28
N ARG A 205 -17.19 7.98 -16.49
CA ARG A 205 -17.94 8.59 -17.61
C ARG A 205 -19.23 7.85 -17.98
N SER A 206 -19.26 6.54 -17.79
CA SER A 206 -20.46 5.73 -18.10
C SER A 206 -21.69 6.09 -17.27
N GLN A 207 -21.53 6.87 -16.19
CA GLN A 207 -22.58 7.32 -15.30
C GLN A 207 -22.94 8.80 -15.49
N GLU A 208 -22.29 9.51 -16.42
CA GLU A 208 -22.56 10.91 -16.76
C GLU A 208 -23.75 10.99 -17.73
N LYS A 209 -24.96 11.00 -17.17
CA LYS A 209 -26.21 11.02 -17.96
C LYS A 209 -26.57 12.42 -18.50
N PHE A 210 -25.77 13.44 -18.24
CA PHE A 210 -25.97 14.84 -18.67
C PHE A 210 -24.64 15.59 -18.77
N ASP A 211 -24.59 16.64 -19.59
CA ASP A 211 -23.34 17.26 -20.09
C ASP A 211 -22.42 17.85 -19.00
N ASN A 212 -22.99 18.26 -17.85
CA ASN A 212 -22.23 18.86 -16.75
C ASN A 212 -22.01 17.92 -15.55
N ALA A 213 -22.40 16.65 -15.67
CA ALA A 213 -22.20 15.67 -14.62
C ALA A 213 -20.71 15.45 -14.38
N ILE A 214 -20.31 15.39 -13.11
CA ILE A 214 -19.02 14.89 -12.68
C ILE A 214 -19.28 13.64 -11.85
N CYS A 215 -18.86 12.48 -12.35
CA CYS A 215 -19.00 11.21 -11.66
C CYS A 215 -17.62 10.64 -11.35
N VAL A 216 -17.27 10.56 -10.07
CA VAL A 216 -15.95 10.07 -9.62
C VAL A 216 -16.05 9.07 -8.48
N LEU A 217 -15.02 8.24 -8.35
CA LEU A 217 -14.74 7.42 -7.18
C LEU A 217 -13.56 8.01 -6.42
N ASP A 218 -13.71 8.16 -5.11
CA ASP A 218 -12.59 8.24 -4.18
C ASP A 218 -12.15 6.81 -3.82
N GLY A 219 -10.96 6.43 -4.27
CA GLY A 219 -10.39 5.10 -4.07
C GLY A 219 -9.75 4.86 -2.71
N GLY A 220 -9.54 5.88 -1.87
CA GLY A 220 -8.74 5.79 -0.65
C GLY A 220 -9.46 5.16 0.56
N TYR A 221 -10.22 4.08 0.32
CA TYR A 221 -10.96 3.30 1.31
C TYR A 221 -11.10 1.85 0.87
N ARG A 222 -11.47 0.98 1.81
CA ARG A 222 -11.90 -0.40 1.52
C ARG A 222 -13.02 -0.43 0.51
N ILE A 223 -14.03 0.42 0.64
CA ILE A 223 -15.06 0.60 -0.39
C ILE A 223 -14.97 2.04 -0.90
N SER A 224 -14.69 2.21 -2.19
CA SER A 224 -14.59 3.54 -2.78
C SER A 224 -15.86 4.38 -2.55
N VAL A 225 -15.70 5.67 -2.28
CA VAL A 225 -16.84 6.60 -2.17
C VAL A 225 -17.21 7.09 -3.56
N TYR A 226 -18.47 6.91 -3.94
CA TYR A 226 -19.04 7.46 -5.17
C TYR A 226 -19.54 8.86 -4.93
N ILE A 227 -19.08 9.78 -5.79
CA ILE A 227 -19.42 11.19 -5.75
C ILE A 227 -19.99 11.58 -7.11
N LYS A 228 -21.19 12.13 -7.11
CA LYS A 228 -21.84 12.68 -8.28
C LYS A 228 -22.18 14.15 -8.05
N VAL A 229 -21.71 15.01 -8.93
CA VAL A 229 -21.97 16.45 -8.87
C VAL A 229 -22.59 16.90 -10.19
N ASP A 230 -23.70 17.62 -10.13
CA ASP A 230 -24.15 18.45 -11.24
C ASP A 230 -23.40 19.78 -11.16
N ALA A 231 -22.54 20.04 -12.14
CA ALA A 231 -21.74 21.27 -12.20
C ALA A 231 -22.36 22.31 -13.13
N THR A 232 -23.67 22.26 -13.38
CA THR A 232 -24.39 23.28 -14.15
C THR A 232 -24.30 24.62 -13.44
N LYS A 233 -23.77 25.62 -14.15
CA LYS A 233 -23.46 26.93 -13.58
C LYS A 233 -24.73 27.60 -13.01
N GLY A 234 -24.71 27.92 -11.71
CA GLY A 234 -25.84 28.54 -11.00
C GLY A 234 -26.76 27.53 -10.31
N GLU A 235 -26.59 26.25 -10.63
CA GLU A 235 -27.37 25.11 -10.11
C GLU A 235 -26.41 24.00 -9.69
N GLU A 236 -25.26 24.37 -9.11
CA GLU A 236 -24.28 23.37 -8.70
C GLU A 236 -24.82 22.55 -7.52
N VAL A 237 -24.95 21.22 -7.69
CA VAL A 237 -25.57 20.32 -6.69
C VAL A 237 -24.75 19.04 -6.54
N ILE A 238 -24.49 18.62 -5.30
CA ILE A 238 -24.03 17.27 -4.98
C ILE A 238 -25.25 16.35 -5.06
N VAL A 239 -25.28 15.52 -6.09
CA VAL A 239 -26.39 14.60 -6.40
C VAL A 239 -26.26 13.29 -5.66
N SER A 240 -25.04 12.85 -5.37
CA SER A 240 -24.82 11.58 -4.64
C SER A 240 -23.48 11.60 -3.91
N PHE A 241 -23.48 11.09 -2.68
CA PHE A 241 -22.29 10.86 -1.87
C PHE A 241 -22.49 9.61 -1.01
N HIS A 242 -21.97 8.47 -1.46
CA HIS A 242 -22.20 7.17 -0.80
C HIS A 242 -21.12 6.14 -1.17
N GLU A 243 -20.94 5.07 -0.39
CA GLU A 243 -20.04 3.98 -0.79
C GLU A 243 -20.53 3.31 -2.08
N ASN A 244 -19.59 3.01 -2.98
CA ASN A 244 -19.85 2.46 -4.30
C ASN A 244 -20.44 1.05 -4.19
N ASN A 245 -21.68 0.91 -4.63
CA ASN A 245 -22.39 -0.36 -4.64
C ASN A 245 -23.07 -0.55 -6.00
N LYS A 246 -22.89 -1.72 -6.61
CA LYS A 246 -23.56 -2.09 -7.87
C LYS A 246 -24.55 -3.20 -7.59
N GLY A 247 -25.84 -2.89 -7.76
CA GLY A 247 -26.92 -3.84 -7.44
C GLY A 247 -26.96 -4.20 -5.94
N GLY A 248 -26.60 -3.25 -5.07
CA GLY A 248 -26.57 -3.45 -3.61
C GLY A 248 -25.35 -4.21 -3.09
N ILE A 249 -24.36 -4.50 -3.94
CA ILE A 249 -23.11 -5.14 -3.52
C ILE A 249 -21.97 -4.14 -3.68
N ALA A 250 -21.30 -3.83 -2.58
CA ALA A 250 -20.06 -3.06 -2.59
C ALA A 250 -18.86 -3.99 -2.66
N ARG A 251 -17.91 -3.70 -3.55
CA ARG A 251 -16.68 -4.50 -3.71
C ARG A 251 -15.49 -3.76 -3.11
N ALA A 252 -14.60 -4.53 -2.48
CA ALA A 252 -13.35 -4.00 -1.99
C ALA A 252 -12.53 -3.35 -3.12
N SER A 253 -11.99 -2.16 -2.85
CA SER A 253 -11.03 -1.44 -3.68
C SER A 253 -9.80 -2.31 -3.92
N LYS A 254 -9.25 -2.26 -5.14
CA LYS A 254 -8.01 -2.96 -5.48
C LYS A 254 -6.86 -1.96 -5.42
N ARG A 255 -5.79 -2.31 -4.70
CA ARG A 255 -4.55 -1.54 -4.71
C ARG A 255 -3.97 -1.53 -6.13
N ALA A 256 -3.64 -0.35 -6.64
CA ALA A 256 -2.88 -0.22 -7.89
C ALA A 256 -1.49 -0.83 -7.67
N LYS A 257 -1.18 -1.91 -8.40
CA LYS A 257 0.15 -2.51 -8.36
C LYS A 257 1.14 -1.50 -8.94
N ASN A 258 2.26 -1.27 -8.24
CA ASN A 258 3.37 -0.42 -8.66
C ASN A 258 3.18 1.10 -8.48
N LEU A 259 2.21 1.55 -7.68
CA LEU A 259 2.08 2.97 -7.32
C LEU A 259 3.06 3.40 -6.22
N THR A 260 4.22 3.95 -6.57
CA THR A 260 5.26 4.39 -5.61
C THR A 260 5.16 5.86 -5.21
N LYS A 261 4.99 6.78 -6.17
CA LYS A 261 4.71 8.21 -5.93
C LYS A 261 3.31 8.57 -6.42
N VAL A 262 2.82 9.74 -6.03
CA VAL A 262 1.52 10.27 -6.45
C VAL A 262 1.60 11.77 -6.61
N TYR A 263 0.84 12.30 -7.57
CA TYR A 263 0.70 13.74 -7.75
C TYR A 263 -0.30 14.30 -6.73
N VAL A 264 0.10 15.38 -6.06
CA VAL A 264 -0.71 16.09 -5.07
C VAL A 264 -0.69 17.60 -5.32
N PHE A 265 -1.78 18.26 -4.94
CA PHE A 265 -1.82 19.70 -4.74
C PHE A 265 -1.40 20.01 -3.30
N ALA A 266 -0.39 20.85 -3.15
CA ALA A 266 -0.01 21.40 -1.85
C ALA A 266 -1.02 22.47 -1.42
N ASP A 267 -1.42 22.46 -0.15
CA ASP A 267 -2.18 23.56 0.44
C ASP A 267 -1.24 24.66 0.95
N ASN A 268 -0.02 24.30 1.35
CA ASN A 268 1.08 25.22 1.64
C ASN A 268 2.42 24.67 1.16
N ILE A 269 3.32 25.57 0.72
CA ILE A 269 4.68 25.21 0.27
C ILE A 269 5.66 25.75 1.31
N GLY A 270 6.40 24.84 1.93
CA GLY A 270 7.42 25.11 2.93
C GLY A 270 8.82 25.29 2.34
N SER A 271 9.84 24.78 3.04
CA SER A 271 11.24 24.96 2.68
C SER A 271 11.61 24.30 1.35
N HIS A 272 12.43 24.98 0.56
CA HIS A 272 13.05 24.48 -0.67
C HIS A 272 14.50 24.08 -0.40
N LEU A 273 14.88 22.86 -0.76
CA LEU A 273 16.27 22.43 -0.68
C LEU A 273 17.06 23.09 -1.83
N ILE A 274 17.95 24.02 -1.46
CA ILE A 274 18.75 24.78 -2.42
C ILE A 274 19.55 23.83 -3.31
N GLY A 275 19.34 23.93 -4.63
CA GLY A 275 20.03 23.10 -5.62
C GLY A 275 19.32 21.80 -6.00
N SER A 276 18.10 21.54 -5.49
CA SER A 276 17.26 20.42 -5.94
C SER A 276 15.83 20.84 -6.29
N ASP A 277 15.01 19.91 -6.78
CA ASP A 277 13.56 20.10 -6.97
C ASP A 277 12.75 19.63 -5.73
N SER A 278 13.38 19.53 -4.56
CA SER A 278 12.77 19.00 -3.33
C SER A 278 12.26 20.12 -2.42
N TYR A 279 11.00 19.99 -1.99
CA TYR A 279 10.30 20.93 -1.14
C TYR A 279 9.68 20.18 0.04
N THR A 280 9.53 20.86 1.16
CA THR A 280 8.54 20.45 2.17
C THR A 280 7.20 21.06 1.78
N ILE A 281 6.14 20.27 1.79
CA ILE A 281 4.77 20.76 1.54
C ILE A 281 3.86 20.33 2.67
N ASP A 282 2.82 21.13 2.90
CA ASP A 282 1.70 20.76 3.75
C ASP A 282 0.48 20.54 2.85
N LEU A 283 -0.28 19.48 3.13
CA LEU A 283 -1.58 19.24 2.52
C LEU A 283 -2.55 18.67 3.54
N PHE A 284 -3.83 18.91 3.29
CA PHE A 284 -4.91 18.28 4.03
C PHE A 284 -5.47 17.11 3.22
N ILE A 285 -5.67 15.97 3.89
CA ILE A 285 -6.39 14.82 3.33
C ILE A 285 -7.52 14.46 4.29
N THR A 286 -8.77 14.61 3.86
CA THR A 286 -9.92 14.16 4.65
C THR A 286 -10.17 12.67 4.42
N ARG A 287 -10.18 11.86 5.48
CA ARG A 287 -10.67 10.47 5.47
C ARG A 287 -11.79 10.31 6.51
N GLY A 288 -12.99 9.90 6.08
CA GLY A 288 -14.15 9.79 6.99
C GLY A 288 -14.42 11.16 7.57
N ILE A 289 -14.72 11.25 8.87
CA ILE A 289 -14.98 12.53 9.54
C ILE A 289 -13.71 13.27 9.99
N LYS A 290 -12.51 12.76 9.65
CA LYS A 290 -11.24 13.33 10.09
C LYS A 290 -10.47 13.93 8.93
N THR A 291 -9.96 15.14 9.14
CA THR A 291 -9.02 15.80 8.21
C THR A 291 -7.60 15.67 8.75
N PHE A 292 -6.71 15.10 7.95
CA PHE A 292 -5.32 14.83 8.28
C PHE A 292 -4.43 15.94 7.72
N PRO A 293 -3.82 16.78 8.58
CA PRO A 293 -2.74 17.65 8.15
C PRO A 293 -1.47 16.80 7.96
N ILE A 294 -0.94 16.78 6.74
CA ILE A 294 0.26 16.01 6.39
C ILE A 294 1.34 16.98 5.92
N SER A 295 2.46 16.99 6.63
CA SER A 295 3.69 17.68 6.22
C SER A 295 4.68 16.63 5.70
N THR A 296 5.12 16.76 4.45
CA THR A 296 5.99 15.75 3.83
C THR A 296 6.96 16.36 2.82
N ILE A 297 8.00 15.59 2.48
CA ILE A 297 8.95 15.94 1.43
C ILE A 297 8.33 15.58 0.08
N ALA A 298 8.40 16.51 -0.85
CA ALA A 298 7.82 16.38 -2.17
C ALA A 298 8.78 16.88 -3.25
N GLN A 299 8.71 16.28 -4.43
CA GLN A 299 9.45 16.72 -5.60
C GLN A 299 8.55 17.58 -6.48
N LYS A 300 8.97 18.79 -6.85
CA LYS A 300 8.20 19.64 -7.76
C LYS A 300 8.02 18.91 -9.09
N TYR A 301 6.76 18.82 -9.55
CA TYR A 301 6.42 18.20 -10.83
C TYR A 301 6.18 19.25 -11.91
N ASP A 302 5.29 20.20 -11.60
CA ASP A 302 4.95 21.34 -12.41
C ASP A 302 4.67 22.55 -11.51
N ASP A 303 4.20 23.66 -12.08
CA ASP A 303 3.90 24.87 -11.31
C ASP A 303 2.64 24.72 -10.43
N GLU A 304 1.89 23.64 -10.57
CA GLU A 304 0.63 23.42 -9.86
C GLU A 304 0.74 22.39 -8.73
N GLY A 305 1.75 21.52 -8.74
CA GLY A 305 1.82 20.44 -7.77
C GLY A 305 3.11 19.63 -7.76
N PHE A 306 3.08 18.60 -6.94
CA PHE A 306 4.26 17.87 -6.50
C PHE A 306 4.05 16.36 -6.56
N LEU A 307 5.14 15.61 -6.63
CA LEU A 307 5.17 14.16 -6.43
C LEU A 307 5.57 13.84 -4.98
N VAL A 308 4.77 13.00 -4.33
CA VAL A 308 4.99 12.51 -2.97
C VAL A 308 4.96 10.98 -2.96
N SER A 309 5.70 10.34 -2.06
CA SER A 309 5.60 8.89 -1.85
C SER A 309 4.21 8.47 -1.38
N LEU A 310 3.54 7.58 -2.10
CA LEU A 310 2.24 7.06 -1.67
C LEU A 310 2.37 6.30 -0.35
N ALA A 311 3.43 5.51 -0.20
CA ALA A 311 3.66 4.72 1.00
C ALA A 311 3.82 5.59 2.25
N GLU A 312 4.40 6.80 2.11
CA GLU A 312 4.51 7.75 3.22
C GLU A 312 3.13 8.32 3.58
N LEU A 313 2.34 8.74 2.59
CA LEU A 313 0.97 9.23 2.83
C LEU A 313 0.08 8.16 3.49
N GLU A 314 0.12 6.93 2.98
CA GLU A 314 -0.63 5.80 3.56
C GLU A 314 -0.18 5.54 4.99
N ARG A 315 1.12 5.56 5.26
CA ARG A 315 1.67 5.34 6.60
C ARG A 315 1.20 6.42 7.59
N GLU A 316 1.25 7.70 7.23
CA GLU A 316 0.79 8.78 8.13
C GLU A 316 -0.69 8.60 8.52
N ILE A 317 -1.54 8.25 7.56
CA ILE A 317 -2.98 8.03 7.80
C ILE A 317 -3.21 6.73 8.60
N CYS A 318 -2.57 5.63 8.22
CA CYS A 318 -2.76 4.33 8.86
C CYS A 318 -2.19 4.29 10.28
N ASN A 319 -1.11 5.02 10.56
CA ASN A 319 -0.53 5.11 11.91
C ASN A 319 -1.54 5.66 12.92
N VAL A 320 -2.32 6.67 12.53
CA VAL A 320 -3.37 7.22 13.39
C VAL A 320 -4.44 6.17 13.66
N ALA A 321 -4.92 5.46 12.63
CA ALA A 321 -5.91 4.40 12.80
C ALA A 321 -5.38 3.24 13.66
N ASN A 322 -4.14 2.82 13.46
CA ASN A 322 -3.48 1.79 14.25
C ASN A 322 -3.29 2.20 15.70
N GLN A 323 -2.95 3.48 15.97
CA GLN A 323 -2.86 3.99 17.33
C GLN A 323 -4.22 3.94 18.03
N TYR A 324 -5.29 4.42 17.38
CA TYR A 324 -6.63 4.29 17.95
C TYR A 324 -7.06 2.84 18.15
N LEU A 325 -6.71 1.95 17.21
CA LEU A 325 -6.97 0.52 17.35
C LEU A 325 -6.26 -0.03 18.58
N GLU A 326 -4.98 0.27 18.76
CA GLU A 326 -4.19 -0.15 19.93
C GLU A 326 -4.78 0.40 21.24
N ASP A 327 -5.23 1.65 21.25
CA ASP A 327 -5.86 2.30 22.42
C ASP A 327 -7.21 1.65 22.80
N ILE A 328 -7.95 1.09 21.83
CA ILE A 328 -9.21 0.37 22.07
C ILE A 328 -8.94 -0.99 22.73
N TYR A 329 -7.77 -1.60 22.49
CA TYR A 329 -7.42 -2.88 23.10
C TYR A 329 -7.10 -2.67 24.58
N THR A 330 -7.73 -3.47 25.43
CA THR A 330 -7.44 -3.43 26.87
C THR A 330 -6.10 -4.08 27.17
N THR A 331 -5.54 -3.80 28.34
CA THR A 331 -4.26 -4.39 28.79
C THR A 331 -4.27 -5.93 28.82
N ASP A 332 -5.44 -6.54 28.88
CA ASP A 332 -5.62 -8.00 28.91
C ASP A 332 -5.57 -8.67 27.54
N LEU A 333 -5.61 -7.88 26.44
CA LEU A 333 -5.49 -8.39 25.08
C LEU A 333 -4.09 -8.12 24.53
N ASP A 334 -3.44 -9.18 24.05
CA ASP A 334 -2.13 -9.05 23.43
C ASP A 334 -2.26 -8.48 22.01
N PHE A 335 -2.06 -7.17 21.89
CA PHE A 335 -2.10 -6.47 20.61
C PHE A 335 -0.92 -6.84 19.68
N SER A 336 0.14 -7.48 20.19
CA SER A 336 1.31 -7.83 19.37
C SER A 336 1.01 -8.91 18.32
N GLU A 337 -0.04 -9.71 18.55
CA GLU A 337 -0.53 -10.76 17.64
C GLU A 337 -1.60 -10.26 16.66
N VAL A 338 -1.91 -8.96 16.68
CA VAL A 338 -2.92 -8.33 15.83
C VAL A 338 -2.25 -7.69 14.62
N ASP A 339 -2.68 -8.10 13.41
CA ASP A 339 -2.22 -7.48 12.17
C ASP A 339 -2.64 -6.01 12.12
N ARG A 340 -1.68 -5.13 11.85
CA ARG A 340 -1.87 -3.67 11.74
C ARG A 340 -2.28 -3.28 10.32
N PHE A 341 -3.04 -2.19 10.19
CA PHE A 341 -3.36 -1.60 8.89
C PHE A 341 -2.08 -1.10 8.21
N SER A 342 -1.89 -1.53 6.97
CA SER A 342 -0.77 -1.14 6.12
C SER A 342 -1.20 -0.25 4.95
N SER A 343 -2.51 -0.15 4.71
CA SER A 343 -3.06 0.61 3.60
C SER A 343 -4.46 1.14 3.87
N MET A 344 -4.79 2.29 3.27
CA MET A 344 -6.13 2.87 3.35
C MET A 344 -7.22 1.97 2.74
N TYR A 345 -6.87 1.04 1.83
CA TYR A 345 -7.83 0.09 1.26
C TYR A 345 -8.30 -0.98 2.26
N GLU A 346 -7.74 -1.01 3.47
CA GLU A 346 -8.17 -1.92 4.54
C GLU A 346 -9.21 -1.26 5.45
N LEU A 347 -9.34 0.07 5.38
CA LEU A 347 -10.17 0.88 6.27
C LEU A 347 -11.45 1.36 5.58
N SER A 348 -12.54 1.25 6.31
CA SER A 348 -13.86 1.75 5.96
C SER A 348 -13.94 3.27 6.08
N PHE A 349 -14.89 3.89 5.36
CA PHE A 349 -15.15 5.33 5.49
C PHE A 349 -15.44 5.74 6.94
N THR A 350 -16.20 4.92 7.65
CA THR A 350 -16.59 5.15 9.04
C THR A 350 -15.51 4.82 10.06
N SER A 351 -14.31 4.38 9.67
CA SER A 351 -13.27 3.99 10.65
C SER A 351 -12.37 5.14 11.10
N PHE A 352 -12.68 6.37 10.68
CA PHE A 352 -11.88 7.57 10.95
C PHE A 352 -12.58 8.57 11.88
N GLY A 353 -13.30 8.07 12.88
CA GLY A 353 -13.92 8.87 13.94
C GLY A 353 -13.51 8.42 15.34
N GLN A 354 -14.03 9.08 16.37
CA GLN A 354 -13.81 8.74 17.78
C GLN A 354 -15.10 8.34 18.50
N ASP A 355 -16.22 8.29 17.78
CA ASP A 355 -17.51 7.84 18.28
C ASP A 355 -17.61 6.31 18.32
N CYS A 356 -18.66 5.81 18.99
CA CYS A 356 -18.86 4.37 19.18
C CYS A 356 -18.99 3.60 17.85
N LEU A 357 -19.65 4.18 16.85
CA LEU A 357 -19.82 3.55 15.55
C LEU A 357 -18.49 3.46 14.82
N SER A 358 -17.69 4.52 14.88
CA SER A 358 -16.36 4.54 14.27
C SER A 358 -15.41 3.52 14.89
N ASN A 359 -15.41 3.42 16.22
CA ASN A 359 -14.59 2.43 16.93
C ASN A 359 -15.01 1.00 16.58
N ILE A 360 -16.31 0.72 16.52
CA ILE A 360 -16.81 -0.59 16.07
C ILE A 360 -16.45 -0.84 14.60
N SER A 361 -16.54 0.17 13.73
CA SER A 361 -16.15 0.05 12.32
C SER A 361 -14.66 -0.29 12.17
N LEU A 362 -13.80 0.35 12.96
CA LEU A 362 -12.36 0.11 13.00
C LEU A 362 -12.04 -1.31 13.48
N LEU A 363 -12.72 -1.79 14.52
CA LEU A 363 -12.58 -3.16 15.03
C LEU A 363 -13.05 -4.20 14.00
N ILE A 364 -14.16 -3.94 13.29
CA ILE A 364 -14.62 -4.79 12.18
C ILE A 364 -13.56 -4.86 11.09
N ASP A 365 -13.01 -3.72 10.66
CA ASP A 365 -11.97 -3.68 9.64
C ASP A 365 -10.71 -4.43 10.07
N SER A 366 -10.31 -4.29 11.35
CA SER A 366 -9.20 -5.03 11.96
C SER A 366 -9.44 -6.54 11.88
N SER A 367 -10.62 -7.00 12.30
CA SER A 367 -11.01 -8.42 12.23
C SER A 367 -10.93 -8.97 10.80
N LEU A 368 -11.29 -8.16 9.79
CA LEU A 368 -11.28 -8.57 8.39
C LEU A 368 -9.87 -8.70 7.77
N ILE A 369 -8.84 -8.05 8.34
CA ILE A 369 -7.48 -8.13 7.80
C ILE A 369 -6.61 -9.19 8.46
N GLN A 370 -7.05 -9.76 9.58
CA GLN A 370 -6.27 -10.75 10.33
C GLN A 370 -5.98 -11.99 9.49
N GLN A 371 -4.70 -12.32 9.36
CA GLN A 371 -4.18 -13.46 8.59
C GLN A 371 -4.10 -14.73 9.44
N THR A 372 -3.83 -14.57 10.74
CA THR A 372 -3.66 -15.71 11.66
C THR A 372 -4.98 -16.08 12.33
N THR A 373 -5.08 -17.33 12.79
CA THR A 373 -6.24 -17.75 13.60
C THR A 373 -6.25 -17.08 14.97
N LEU A 374 -5.06 -16.89 15.57
CA LEU A 374 -4.91 -16.23 16.86
C LEU A 374 -5.32 -14.76 16.79
N GLY A 375 -4.78 -13.99 15.83
CA GLY A 375 -5.15 -12.59 15.61
C GLY A 375 -6.66 -12.42 15.36
N ARG A 376 -7.29 -13.33 14.59
CA ARG A 376 -8.75 -13.35 14.41
C ARG A 376 -9.52 -13.53 15.72
N GLN A 377 -9.05 -14.42 16.61
CA GLN A 377 -9.67 -14.63 17.92
C GLN A 377 -9.51 -13.42 18.83
N ILE A 378 -8.33 -12.81 18.86
CA ILE A 378 -8.05 -11.62 19.67
C ILE A 378 -8.89 -10.43 19.15
N ALA A 379 -8.97 -10.23 17.84
CA ALA A 379 -9.79 -9.17 17.24
C ALA A 379 -11.30 -9.37 17.50
N ASP A 380 -11.80 -10.61 17.44
CA ASP A 380 -13.20 -10.92 17.82
C ASP A 380 -13.46 -10.64 19.32
N ALA A 381 -12.52 -11.02 20.19
CA ALA A 381 -12.60 -10.73 21.62
C ALA A 381 -12.61 -9.21 21.89
N ALA A 382 -11.80 -8.43 21.18
CA ALA A 382 -11.80 -6.97 21.28
C ALA A 382 -13.17 -6.36 20.92
N ILE A 383 -13.81 -6.83 19.84
CA ILE A 383 -15.17 -6.39 19.47
C ILE A 383 -16.16 -6.67 20.61
N VAL A 384 -16.11 -7.88 21.16
CA VAL A 384 -17.01 -8.31 22.24
C VAL A 384 -16.80 -7.48 23.50
N ILE A 385 -15.55 -7.31 23.94
CA ILE A 385 -15.21 -6.53 25.14
C ILE A 385 -15.63 -5.07 24.95
N TYR A 386 -15.30 -4.47 23.81
CA TYR A 386 -15.69 -3.08 23.52
C TYR A 386 -17.20 -2.90 23.60
N CYS A 387 -17.98 -3.73 22.91
CA CYS A 387 -19.45 -3.63 22.89
C CYS A 387 -20.07 -3.78 24.29
N ASN A 388 -19.60 -4.74 25.09
CA ASN A 388 -20.10 -4.92 26.47
C ASN A 388 -19.71 -3.77 27.39
N SER A 389 -18.60 -3.09 27.13
CA SER A 389 -18.12 -1.97 27.95
C SER A 389 -18.84 -0.64 27.69
N LEU A 390 -19.69 -0.56 26.64
CA LEU A 390 -20.36 0.68 26.26
C LEU A 390 -21.46 1.06 27.27
N GLY A 391 -21.17 2.05 28.11
CA GLY A 391 -22.12 2.64 29.05
C GLY A 391 -23.11 3.64 28.42
N ILE A 392 -23.76 3.27 27.32
CA ILE A 392 -24.74 4.11 26.58
C ILE A 392 -26.18 3.62 26.81
N THR A 393 -27.17 4.48 26.55
CA THR A 393 -28.58 4.15 26.80
C THR A 393 -29.11 3.10 25.81
N GLU A 394 -30.19 2.38 26.17
CA GLU A 394 -30.83 1.42 25.25
C GLU A 394 -31.34 2.07 23.95
N ALA A 395 -31.76 3.34 24.02
CA ALA A 395 -32.13 4.10 22.83
C ALA A 395 -30.92 4.33 21.92
N ASP A 396 -29.79 4.75 22.49
CA ASP A 396 -28.54 4.99 21.75
C ASP A 396 -27.95 3.69 21.19
N LYS A 397 -28.02 2.58 21.94
CA LYS A 397 -27.62 1.24 21.45
C LYS A 397 -28.41 0.85 20.21
N LYS A 398 -29.73 1.08 20.22
CA LYS A 398 -30.60 0.78 19.09
C LYS A 398 -30.23 1.64 17.88
N GLU A 399 -30.04 2.95 18.08
CA GLU A 399 -29.63 3.86 17.01
C GLU A 399 -28.26 3.50 16.42
N LEU A 400 -27.29 3.18 17.27
CA LEU A 400 -25.96 2.70 16.88
C LEU A 400 -26.07 1.43 16.03
N LEU A 401 -26.83 0.44 16.49
CA LEU A 401 -27.00 -0.82 15.78
C LEU A 401 -27.73 -0.64 14.43
N ASP A 402 -28.78 0.18 14.41
CA ASP A 402 -29.51 0.50 13.18
C ASP A 402 -28.63 1.23 12.17
N THR A 403 -27.69 2.06 12.64
CA THR A 403 -26.74 2.79 11.78
C THR A 403 -25.63 1.87 11.28
N LEU A 404 -25.08 1.00 12.12
CA LEU A 404 -24.13 -0.06 11.72
C LEU A 404 -24.75 -0.98 10.65
N LYS A 405 -25.97 -1.49 10.89
CA LYS A 405 -26.68 -2.35 9.94
C LYS A 405 -26.90 -1.66 8.59
N ALA A 406 -27.29 -0.38 8.60
CA ALA A 406 -27.47 0.40 7.37
C ALA A 406 -26.15 0.60 6.63
N ARG A 407 -25.08 0.97 7.35
CA ARG A 407 -23.74 1.19 6.78
C ARG A 407 -23.20 -0.08 6.13
N PHE A 408 -23.29 -1.20 6.82
CA PHE A 408 -22.76 -2.48 6.35
C PHE A 408 -23.76 -3.27 5.49
N ALA A 409 -24.94 -2.75 5.18
CA ALA A 409 -25.91 -3.43 4.30
C ALA A 409 -25.35 -3.70 2.90
N VAL A 410 -24.50 -2.80 2.42
CA VAL A 410 -23.81 -2.88 1.12
C VAL A 410 -22.37 -3.35 1.33
N ASN A 411 -22.16 -4.65 1.45
CA ASN A 411 -20.82 -5.23 1.56
C ASN A 411 -20.71 -6.57 0.81
N SER A 412 -19.49 -6.94 0.38
CA SER A 412 -19.23 -8.23 -0.29
C SER A 412 -18.66 -9.32 0.62
N SER A 413 -18.41 -9.03 1.90
CA SER A 413 -17.74 -9.95 2.82
C SER A 413 -18.74 -10.85 3.52
N ARG A 414 -18.55 -12.17 3.41
CA ARG A 414 -19.41 -13.16 4.10
C ARG A 414 -19.26 -13.13 5.63
N ALA A 415 -18.18 -12.53 6.14
CA ALA A 415 -17.94 -12.43 7.57
C ALA A 415 -18.78 -11.31 8.22
N ILE A 416 -19.09 -10.23 7.49
CA ILE A 416 -19.76 -9.05 8.05
C ILE A 416 -21.10 -9.38 8.72
N PRO A 417 -22.03 -10.16 8.12
CA PRO A 417 -23.29 -10.49 8.78
C PRO A 417 -23.10 -11.20 10.13
N LEU A 418 -22.10 -12.09 10.24
CA LEU A 418 -21.79 -12.80 11.49
C LEU A 418 -21.19 -11.87 12.54
N ILE A 419 -20.32 -10.95 12.11
CA ILE A 419 -19.73 -9.94 13.01
C ILE A 419 -20.81 -8.98 13.53
N LEU A 420 -21.72 -8.52 12.67
CA LEU A 420 -22.84 -7.66 13.08
C LEU A 420 -23.78 -8.36 14.06
N GLN A 421 -24.05 -9.65 13.85
CA GLN A 421 -24.82 -10.45 14.80
C GLN A 421 -24.10 -10.54 16.16
N ARG A 422 -22.78 -10.73 16.15
CA ARG A 422 -21.97 -10.75 17.38
C ARG A 422 -22.03 -9.40 18.11
N ILE A 423 -21.93 -8.30 17.39
CA ILE A 423 -22.06 -6.94 17.95
C ILE A 423 -23.44 -6.76 18.59
N GLU A 424 -24.51 -7.09 17.87
CA GLU A 424 -25.89 -7.00 18.36
C GLU A 424 -26.08 -7.76 19.68
N MET A 425 -25.59 -9.00 19.76
CA MET A 425 -25.69 -9.82 20.97
C MET A 425 -24.97 -9.21 22.18
N ASN A 426 -23.85 -8.49 21.97
CA ASN A 426 -23.05 -7.92 23.06
C ASN A 426 -23.39 -6.47 23.39
N LEU A 427 -24.13 -5.77 22.52
CA LEU A 427 -24.72 -4.48 22.86
C LEU A 427 -25.98 -4.66 23.72
N ILE A 428 -26.81 -5.67 23.40
CA ILE A 428 -28.12 -5.90 24.02
C ILE A 428 -28.04 -6.91 25.18
N ALA A 429 -26.87 -7.48 25.46
CA ALA A 429 -26.70 -8.36 26.61
C ALA A 429 -27.06 -7.59 27.91
N GLU A 430 -28.13 -8.02 28.58
CA GLU A 430 -28.44 -7.56 29.93
C GLU A 430 -27.33 -8.04 30.87
N GLU A 431 -26.84 -7.16 31.76
CA GLU A 431 -25.97 -7.57 32.86
C GLU A 431 -26.72 -8.64 33.69
N ILE A 432 -26.25 -9.89 33.63
CA ILE A 432 -26.80 -11.02 34.38
C ILE A 432 -26.41 -10.93 35.85
#